data_AF-A0AA86T1C9-F1
#
_entry.id   AF-A0AA86T1C9-F1
#
_cell.length_a   1.000
_cell.length_b   1.000
_cell.length_c   1.000
_cell.angle_alpha   90.00
_cell.angle_beta   90.00
_cell.angle_gamma   90.00
#
_symmetry.space_group_name_H-M   'P 1'
#
loop_
_entity.id
_entity.type
_entity.pdbx_description
1 polymer ?
#
loop_
_entity_poly.entity_id
_entity_poly.type
_entity_poly.pdbx_seq_one_letter_code
_entity_poly.pdbx_strand_id
1 'polypeptide(L)'
;MIRGGDSDSHAHLLHSPETHTFFSPGRDRSSSQSIERDKMNGIGNGALSNVEMEYIRRHHRHEPGENQCGSALVKHIRAPVPQVWSLVRRFDQPQKYKPFVSRCVVRGNLEIGSLREVDVKSGLPATTSTERLELLDDNEHIFSIRIIGGDHRLRNYSSIVSLHPEIIDGRPGTLVIESFVVDIPEGNTKDETCYFVEALIKCNLKSLADVSEGLAVQDRTEPIDRM
;
A
#
# COMPACT_ATOMS: atom_id res chain seq x y z
N MET A 1 -27.53 54.85 27.56
CA MET A 1 -27.46 53.61 26.76
C MET A 1 -28.88 53.08 26.59
N ILE A 2 -29.18 52.58 25.39
CA ILE A 2 -30.52 52.39 24.83
C ILE A 2 -31.11 51.01 25.20
N ARG A 3 -32.45 51.00 25.32
CA ARG A 3 -33.48 49.92 25.22
C ARG A 3 -33.00 48.62 24.53
N GLY A 4 -33.45 47.40 24.78
CA GLY A 4 -34.68 46.83 25.37
C GLY A 4 -35.01 45.54 24.59
N GLY A 5 -35.79 44.62 25.16
CA GLY A 5 -36.53 43.58 24.40
C GLY A 5 -36.26 42.12 24.79
N ASP A 6 -37.23 41.52 25.48
CA ASP A 6 -37.47 40.07 25.51
C ASP A 6 -38.07 39.60 24.17
N SER A 7 -37.66 38.43 23.69
CA SER A 7 -38.57 37.50 22.99
C SER A 7 -37.96 36.09 22.84
N ASP A 8 -38.76 35.15 23.32
CA ASP A 8 -38.66 33.70 23.20
C ASP A 8 -38.86 33.27 21.73
N SER A 9 -38.11 32.29 21.22
CA SER A 9 -38.53 31.45 20.10
C SER A 9 -37.62 30.23 19.88
N HIS A 10 -38.21 29.06 20.11
CA HIS A 10 -37.78 27.77 19.60
C HIS A 10 -37.58 27.79 18.07
N ALA A 11 -36.47 27.23 17.59
CA ALA A 11 -36.37 26.66 16.25
C ALA A 11 -35.47 25.42 16.26
N HIS A 12 -36.11 24.25 16.20
CA HIS A 12 -35.58 23.05 15.56
C HIS A 12 -35.20 23.34 14.11
N LEU A 13 -34.40 22.44 13.50
CA LEU A 13 -34.06 22.26 12.06
C LEU A 13 -32.59 22.60 11.78
N LEU A 14 -31.75 21.79 11.14
CA LEU A 14 -31.96 20.66 10.24
C LEU A 14 -30.69 19.81 10.14
N HIS A 15 -30.90 18.50 9.99
CA HIS A 15 -30.03 17.60 9.25
C HIS A 15 -29.54 18.28 7.96
N SER A 16 -28.25 18.17 7.65
CA SER A 16 -27.75 18.44 6.31
C SER A 16 -27.11 17.16 5.76
N PRO A 17 -27.83 16.42 4.90
CA PRO A 17 -27.24 15.45 4.00
C PRO A 17 -26.80 16.15 2.70
N GLU A 18 -26.01 15.40 1.92
CA GLU A 18 -25.70 15.60 0.49
C GLU A 18 -24.48 16.44 0.12
N THR A 19 -23.49 15.73 -0.42
CA THR A 19 -23.02 16.03 -1.77
C THR A 19 -23.06 14.73 -2.60
N HIS A 20 -24.15 14.55 -3.36
CA HIS A 20 -24.17 13.73 -4.58
C HIS A 20 -23.35 14.48 -5.66
N THR A 21 -22.47 13.84 -6.41
CA THR A 21 -22.77 13.10 -7.64
C THR A 21 -21.42 12.72 -8.27
N PHE A 22 -21.31 11.55 -8.91
CA PHE A 22 -20.84 11.42 -10.30
C PHE A 22 -20.81 9.93 -10.74
N PHE A 23 -21.46 9.69 -11.88
CA PHE A 23 -21.46 8.51 -12.76
C PHE A 23 -22.16 7.20 -12.34
N SER A 24 -23.34 6.99 -12.95
CA SER A 24 -23.93 5.67 -13.20
C SER A 24 -23.68 5.25 -14.65
N PRO A 25 -23.40 3.97 -14.91
CA PRO A 25 -24.09 3.24 -15.99
C PRO A 25 -24.66 1.92 -15.42
N GLY A 26 -25.94 1.62 -15.60
CA GLY A 26 -26.42 0.88 -16.77
C GLY A 26 -26.45 -0.62 -16.46
N ARG A 27 -27.63 -1.16 -16.11
CA ARG A 27 -27.82 -2.61 -15.89
C ARG A 27 -27.85 -3.33 -17.23
N ASP A 28 -27.22 -4.50 -17.28
CA ASP A 28 -27.73 -5.62 -18.07
C ASP A 28 -27.56 -6.94 -17.30
N ARG A 29 -28.62 -7.77 -17.37
CA ARG A 29 -28.67 -9.13 -16.81
C ARG A 29 -28.44 -10.12 -17.94
N SER A 30 -27.50 -11.06 -17.79
CA SER A 30 -27.68 -12.44 -18.24
C SER A 30 -26.59 -13.38 -17.71
N SER A 31 -27.05 -14.35 -16.90
CA SER A 31 -26.66 -15.77 -16.82
C SER A 31 -25.19 -16.22 -16.98
N SER A 32 -24.62 -16.64 -15.83
CA SER A 32 -24.08 -17.97 -15.54
C SER A 32 -23.24 -18.71 -16.60
N GLN A 33 -21.91 -18.65 -16.46
CA GLN A 33 -20.92 -19.75 -16.48
C GLN A 33 -19.57 -19.28 -17.05
N SER A 34 -18.64 -18.91 -16.17
CA SER A 34 -17.19 -19.19 -16.25
C SER A 34 -16.48 -18.46 -15.09
N ILE A 35 -16.77 -18.93 -13.88
CA ILE A 35 -16.14 -18.52 -12.62
C ILE A 35 -14.69 -19.04 -12.66
N GLU A 36 -13.76 -18.24 -13.20
CA GLU A 36 -12.31 -18.39 -12.97
C GLU A 36 -11.45 -17.25 -13.57
N ARG A 37 -12.03 -16.32 -14.36
CA ARG A 37 -11.27 -15.26 -15.05
C ARG A 37 -11.31 -13.85 -14.43
N ASP A 38 -12.12 -13.61 -13.40
CA ASP A 38 -12.36 -12.26 -12.86
C ASP A 38 -11.50 -11.83 -11.64
N LYS A 39 -10.31 -12.40 -11.46
CA LYS A 39 -9.36 -11.95 -10.42
C LYS A 39 -8.11 -11.32 -11.03
N MET A 40 -8.24 -10.24 -11.81
CA MET A 40 -7.09 -9.38 -12.15
C MET A 40 -7.46 -8.02 -12.78
N ASN A 41 -8.60 -7.39 -12.45
CA ASN A 41 -9.01 -6.12 -13.08
C ASN A 41 -8.49 -4.86 -12.35
N GLY A 42 -7.17 -4.75 -12.20
CA GLY A 42 -6.49 -3.56 -11.64
C GLY A 42 -5.13 -3.22 -12.27
N ILE A 43 -4.78 -3.81 -13.42
CA ILE A 43 -3.44 -3.71 -13.99
C ILE A 43 -3.40 -2.74 -15.17
N GLY A 44 -2.56 -1.71 -15.08
CA GLY A 44 -2.21 -0.88 -16.22
C GLY A 44 -1.45 -1.69 -17.28
N ASN A 45 -2.06 -1.86 -18.45
CA ASN A 45 -1.47 -2.07 -19.79
C ASN A 45 -0.26 -3.03 -19.96
N GLY A 46 -0.25 -4.20 -19.31
CA GLY A 46 0.64 -5.30 -19.64
C GLY A 46 0.18 -6.61 -19.00
N ALA A 47 0.15 -7.70 -19.76
CA ALA A 47 -0.07 -9.03 -19.18
C ALA A 47 1.13 -9.40 -18.30
N LEU A 48 0.88 -9.93 -17.09
CA LEU A 48 1.94 -10.40 -16.20
C LEU A 48 2.78 -11.50 -16.88
N SER A 49 4.08 -11.47 -16.66
CA SER A 49 4.99 -12.51 -17.13
C SER A 49 4.79 -13.82 -16.37
N ASN A 50 5.22 -14.95 -16.95
CA ASN A 50 5.16 -16.25 -16.27
C ASN A 50 5.96 -16.26 -14.95
N VAL A 51 7.07 -15.53 -14.90
CA VAL A 51 7.93 -15.41 -13.72
C VAL A 51 7.21 -14.62 -12.62
N GLU A 52 6.59 -13.49 -12.95
CA GLU A 52 5.77 -12.73 -12.00
C GLU A 52 4.63 -13.57 -11.43
N MET A 53 3.90 -14.28 -12.29
CA MET A 53 2.81 -15.17 -11.87
C MET A 53 3.29 -16.29 -10.95
N GLU A 54 4.48 -16.83 -11.19
CA GLU A 54 5.08 -17.86 -10.34
C GLU A 54 5.38 -17.32 -8.93
N TYR A 55 6.04 -16.17 -8.82
CA TYR A 55 6.32 -15.55 -7.53
C TYR A 55 5.04 -15.14 -6.79
N ILE A 56 4.04 -14.63 -7.52
CA ILE A 56 2.73 -14.31 -6.94
C ILE A 56 2.09 -15.57 -6.34
N ARG A 57 2.11 -16.70 -7.05
CA ARG A 57 1.54 -17.96 -6.55
C ARG A 57 2.28 -18.50 -5.33
N ARG A 58 3.60 -18.33 -5.26
CA ARG A 58 4.43 -18.84 -4.16
C ARG A 58 4.31 -18.01 -2.88
N HIS A 59 4.30 -16.69 -2.98
CA HIS A 59 4.47 -15.81 -1.81
C HIS A 59 3.29 -14.87 -1.54
N HIS A 60 2.41 -14.64 -2.52
CA HIS A 60 1.38 -13.59 -2.46
C HIS A 60 -0.05 -14.16 -2.50
N ARG A 61 -0.22 -15.42 -2.09
CA ARG A 61 -1.55 -16.04 -2.02
C ARG A 61 -2.33 -15.52 -0.81
N HIS A 62 -3.25 -14.62 -1.09
CA HIS A 62 -4.30 -14.22 -0.16
C HIS A 62 -5.58 -15.00 -0.49
N GLU A 63 -6.37 -15.32 0.53
CA GLU A 63 -7.73 -15.86 0.38
C GLU A 63 -8.71 -14.83 0.96
N PRO A 64 -9.05 -13.76 0.22
CA PRO A 64 -9.95 -12.73 0.73
C PRO A 64 -11.33 -13.32 1.01
N GLY A 65 -11.89 -12.99 2.17
CA GLY A 65 -13.30 -13.26 2.46
C GLY A 65 -14.25 -12.44 1.57
N GLU A 66 -15.55 -12.70 1.67
CA GLU A 66 -16.58 -12.02 0.85
C GLU A 66 -16.58 -10.49 0.99
N ASN A 67 -16.25 -10.00 2.20
CA ASN A 67 -16.19 -8.56 2.52
C ASN A 67 -14.75 -8.00 2.44
N GLN A 68 -13.85 -8.70 1.76
CA GLN A 68 -12.46 -8.28 1.60
C GLN A 68 -12.08 -8.13 0.14
N CYS A 69 -11.09 -7.29 -0.08
CA CYS A 69 -10.49 -7.11 -1.38
C CYS A 69 -8.97 -7.17 -1.28
N GLY A 70 -8.32 -7.43 -2.42
CA GLY A 70 -6.88 -7.57 -2.49
C GLY A 70 -6.42 -7.54 -3.92
N SER A 71 -5.15 -7.18 -4.11
CA SER A 71 -4.48 -7.08 -5.40
C SER A 71 -2.99 -7.34 -5.22
N ALA A 72 -2.27 -7.56 -6.31
CA ALA A 72 -0.81 -7.69 -6.33
C ALA A 72 -0.25 -6.73 -7.39
N LEU A 73 0.74 -5.95 -7.00
CA LEU A 73 1.38 -4.94 -7.84
C LEU A 73 2.83 -5.31 -8.05
N VAL A 74 3.32 -5.03 -9.26
CA VAL A 74 4.68 -5.33 -9.69
C VAL A 74 5.43 -4.05 -10.01
N LYS A 75 6.71 -3.99 -9.64
CA LYS A 75 7.64 -2.92 -9.99
C LYS A 75 9.02 -3.49 -10.28
N HIS A 76 9.51 -3.24 -11.49
CA HIS A 76 10.91 -3.49 -11.86
C HIS A 76 11.76 -2.29 -11.46
N ILE A 77 12.88 -2.56 -10.79
CA ILE A 77 13.79 -1.54 -10.27
C ILE A 77 15.20 -1.82 -10.78
N ARG A 78 15.86 -0.80 -11.35
CA ARG A 78 17.22 -0.88 -11.91
C ARG A 78 18.29 -0.78 -10.81
N ALA A 79 18.14 -1.58 -9.76
CA ALA A 79 19.09 -1.71 -8.65
C ALA A 79 19.16 -3.18 -8.17
N PRO A 80 20.30 -3.63 -7.64
CA PRO A 80 20.44 -5.00 -7.12
C PRO A 80 19.58 -5.28 -5.89
N VAL A 81 19.15 -6.54 -5.72
CA VAL A 81 18.30 -6.98 -4.59
C VAL A 81 18.84 -6.56 -3.22
N PRO A 82 20.14 -6.72 -2.88
CA PRO A 82 20.65 -6.33 -1.56
C PRO A 82 20.41 -4.86 -1.24
N GLN A 83 20.49 -4.00 -2.25
CA GLN A 83 20.31 -2.57 -2.09
C GLN A 83 18.84 -2.21 -1.88
N VAL A 84 17.94 -2.74 -2.72
CA VAL A 84 16.49 -2.52 -2.56
C VAL A 84 16.00 -3.11 -1.24
N TRP A 85 16.48 -4.30 -0.88
CA TRP A 85 16.13 -4.98 0.37
C TRP A 85 16.58 -4.21 1.59
N SER A 86 17.75 -3.56 1.55
CA SER A 86 18.24 -2.72 2.64
C SER A 86 17.28 -1.58 3.03
N LEU A 87 16.42 -1.15 2.10
CA LEU A 87 15.36 -0.17 2.33
C LEU A 87 14.07 -0.85 2.79
N VAL A 88 13.62 -1.89 2.08
CA VAL A 88 12.33 -2.57 2.34
C VAL A 88 12.31 -3.23 3.72
N ARG A 89 13.41 -3.87 4.13
CA ARG A 89 13.50 -4.58 5.42
C ARG A 89 13.46 -3.68 6.65
N ARG A 90 13.57 -2.36 6.48
CA ARG A 90 13.57 -1.39 7.60
C ARG A 90 12.16 -1.16 8.11
N PHE A 91 11.68 -2.10 8.93
CA PHE A 91 10.41 -1.96 9.66
C PHE A 91 10.33 -0.65 10.43
N ASP A 92 11.44 -0.17 10.98
CA ASP A 92 11.55 1.06 11.76
C ASP A 92 11.63 2.35 10.95
N GLN A 93 11.99 2.27 9.66
CA GLN A 93 12.22 3.45 8.83
C GLN A 93 11.43 3.42 7.50
N PRO A 94 10.11 3.20 7.52
CA PRO A 94 9.30 3.22 6.30
C PRO A 94 9.40 4.52 5.51
N GLN A 95 9.60 5.66 6.18
CA GLN A 95 9.73 6.99 5.57
C GLN A 95 10.87 7.10 4.55
N LYS A 96 11.82 6.16 4.55
CA LYS A 96 12.89 6.11 3.53
C LYS A 96 12.35 5.94 2.11
N TYR A 97 11.20 5.29 1.95
CA TYR A 97 10.57 5.12 0.64
C TYR A 97 9.05 5.26 0.62
N LYS A 98 8.38 5.31 1.78
CA LYS A 98 6.93 5.55 1.85
C LYS A 98 6.68 7.06 2.01
N PRO A 99 6.33 7.78 0.92
CA PRO A 99 6.39 9.25 0.89
C PRO A 99 5.36 9.93 1.79
N PHE A 100 4.33 9.21 2.22
CA PHE A 100 3.26 9.73 3.07
C PHE A 100 3.55 9.58 4.57
N VAL A 101 4.62 8.89 4.95
CA VAL A 101 5.03 8.77 6.35
C VAL A 101 5.84 9.99 6.76
N SER A 102 5.46 10.63 7.86
CA SER A 102 6.19 11.75 8.46
C SER A 102 7.08 11.31 9.63
N ARG A 103 6.62 10.32 10.41
CA ARG A 103 7.34 9.78 11.58
C ARG A 103 7.00 8.30 11.77
N CYS A 104 7.95 7.55 12.31
CA CYS A 104 7.77 6.15 12.68
C CYS A 104 8.43 5.92 14.03
N VAL A 105 7.72 5.30 14.98
CA VAL A 105 8.23 4.91 16.30
C VAL A 105 7.98 3.42 16.50
N VAL A 106 9.04 2.67 16.76
CA VAL A 106 8.94 1.23 17.03
C VAL A 106 8.84 0.96 18.52
N ARG A 107 8.02 -0.04 18.87
CA ARG A 107 7.97 -0.67 20.18
C ARG A 107 8.45 -2.12 20.04
N GLY A 108 9.54 -2.46 20.72
CA GLY A 108 10.17 -3.78 20.67
C GLY A 108 11.54 -3.78 19.99
N ASN A 109 12.06 -4.97 19.67
CA ASN A 109 13.43 -5.19 19.22
C ASN A 109 13.57 -5.48 17.71
N LEU A 110 12.59 -5.07 16.89
CA LEU A 110 12.54 -5.34 15.44
C LEU A 110 12.43 -6.84 15.08
N GLU A 111 11.90 -7.63 15.99
CA GLU A 111 11.58 -9.05 15.78
C GLU A 111 10.13 -9.22 15.34
N ILE A 112 9.77 -10.39 14.79
CA ILE A 112 8.39 -10.73 14.44
C ILE A 112 7.47 -10.49 15.65
N GLY A 113 6.34 -9.83 15.40
CA GLY A 113 5.41 -9.37 16.43
C GLY A 113 5.68 -7.96 16.96
N SER A 114 6.84 -7.36 16.68
CA SER A 114 7.13 -5.96 17.02
C SER A 114 6.11 -5.01 16.38
N LEU A 115 5.85 -3.90 17.06
CA LEU A 115 4.89 -2.90 16.61
C LEU A 115 5.60 -1.62 16.18
N ARG A 116 5.04 -0.93 15.20
CA ARG A 116 5.39 0.46 14.89
C ARG A 116 4.14 1.33 14.87
N GLU A 117 4.30 2.55 15.33
CA GLU A 117 3.33 3.62 15.22
C GLU A 117 3.84 4.59 14.15
N VAL A 118 3.04 4.76 13.11
CA VAL A 118 3.36 5.55 11.93
C VAL A 118 2.48 6.78 11.91
N ASP A 119 3.09 7.95 11.84
CA ASP A 119 2.39 9.19 11.57
C ASP A 119 2.36 9.46 10.08
N VAL A 120 1.22 9.94 9.61
CA VAL A 120 0.98 10.27 8.21
C VAL A 120 1.09 11.79 8.03
N LYS A 121 1.54 12.23 6.85
CA LYS A 121 1.60 13.65 6.49
C LYS A 121 0.20 14.28 6.46
N SER A 122 0.13 15.56 6.84
CA SER A 122 -1.11 16.35 6.82
C SER A 122 -1.75 16.41 5.43
N GLY A 123 -3.08 16.52 5.38
CA GLY A 123 -3.85 16.58 4.13
C GLY A 123 -4.31 15.21 3.62
N LEU A 124 -3.98 14.14 4.33
CA LEU A 124 -4.52 12.80 4.10
C LEU A 124 -5.69 12.51 5.07
N PRO A 125 -6.60 11.57 4.73
CA PRO A 125 -7.77 11.24 5.56
C PRO A 125 -7.44 10.60 6.92
N ALA A 126 -6.17 10.29 7.18
CA ALA A 126 -5.70 9.59 8.36
C ALA A 126 -4.46 10.28 8.93
N THR A 127 -4.27 10.16 10.24
CA THR A 127 -3.12 10.73 10.95
C THR A 127 -2.17 9.66 11.46
N THR A 128 -2.66 8.48 11.84
CA THR A 128 -1.85 7.44 12.47
C THR A 128 -2.21 6.01 12.03
N SER A 129 -1.21 5.13 12.03
CA SER A 129 -1.36 3.68 11.80
C SER A 129 -0.50 2.92 12.81
N THR A 130 -1.08 1.89 13.44
CA THR A 130 -0.33 0.95 14.29
C THR A 130 -0.18 -0.37 13.55
N GLU A 131 1.05 -0.75 13.24
CA GLU A 131 1.37 -1.87 12.38
C GLU A 131 2.22 -2.89 13.12
N ARG A 132 1.97 -4.18 12.87
CA ARG A 132 2.72 -5.31 13.39
C ARG A 132 3.59 -5.92 12.30
N LEU A 133 4.82 -6.27 12.63
CA LEU A 133 5.69 -7.07 11.78
C LEU A 133 5.25 -8.53 11.82
N GLU A 134 4.82 -9.08 10.69
CA GLU A 134 4.33 -10.46 10.59
C GLU A 134 5.40 -11.41 10.03
N LEU A 135 6.25 -10.93 9.13
CA LEU A 135 7.35 -11.71 8.54
C LEU A 135 8.51 -10.79 8.17
N LEU A 136 9.72 -11.26 8.42
CA LEU A 136 10.96 -10.68 7.91
C LEU A 136 11.93 -11.82 7.61
N ASP A 137 12.06 -12.19 6.35
CA ASP A 137 12.96 -13.22 5.86
C ASP A 137 14.05 -12.58 5.01
N ASP A 138 15.27 -12.48 5.56
CA ASP A 138 16.43 -11.92 4.86
C ASP A 138 17.02 -12.85 3.80
N ASN A 139 16.71 -14.14 3.82
CA ASN A 139 17.22 -15.10 2.84
C ASN A 139 16.36 -15.07 1.57
N GLU A 140 15.04 -15.12 1.76
CA GLU A 140 14.05 -15.10 0.66
C GLU A 140 13.63 -13.68 0.27
N HIS A 141 14.08 -12.65 1.00
CA HIS A 141 13.75 -11.23 0.81
C HIS A 141 12.24 -10.96 0.86
N ILE A 142 11.57 -11.50 1.90
CA ILE A 142 10.13 -11.38 2.10
C ILE A 142 9.83 -10.59 3.37
N PHE A 143 8.99 -9.57 3.26
CA PHE A 143 8.57 -8.69 4.34
C PHE A 143 7.04 -8.64 4.41
N SER A 144 6.46 -8.82 5.60
CA SER A 144 5.01 -8.75 5.78
C SER A 144 4.64 -7.92 7.01
N ILE A 145 3.61 -7.10 6.86
CA ILE A 145 3.02 -6.33 7.97
C ILE A 145 1.50 -6.47 7.96
N ARG A 146 0.92 -6.31 9.15
CA ARG A 146 -0.52 -6.18 9.35
C ARG A 146 -0.81 -4.89 10.08
N ILE A 147 -1.83 -4.16 9.65
CA ILE A 147 -2.35 -3.03 10.43
C ILE A 147 -3.29 -3.56 11.50
N ILE A 148 -3.00 -3.21 12.75
CA ILE A 148 -3.77 -3.65 13.93
C ILE A 148 -4.50 -2.50 14.63
N GLY A 149 -4.30 -1.26 14.18
CA GLY A 149 -4.96 -0.07 14.72
C GLY A 149 -4.59 1.18 13.94
N GLY A 150 -5.20 2.31 14.29
CA GLY A 150 -5.04 3.59 13.59
C GLY A 150 -6.38 4.30 13.42
N ASP A 151 -6.35 5.49 12.83
CA ASP A 151 -7.54 6.33 12.61
C ASP A 151 -8.07 6.28 11.16
N HIS A 152 -7.66 5.26 10.40
CA HIS A 152 -8.09 5.02 9.03
C HIS A 152 -9.09 3.86 8.91
N ARG A 153 -9.72 3.73 7.74
CA ARG A 153 -10.73 2.69 7.45
C ARG A 153 -10.14 1.36 6.95
N LEU A 154 -8.81 1.23 6.82
CA LEU A 154 -8.11 0.04 6.33
C LEU A 154 -8.03 -1.09 7.38
N ARG A 155 -9.17 -1.60 7.83
CA ARG A 155 -9.24 -2.68 8.82
C ARG A 155 -8.72 -4.00 8.25
N ASN A 156 -8.03 -4.77 9.08
CA ASN A 156 -7.43 -6.06 8.73
C ASN A 156 -6.52 -6.02 7.49
N TYR A 157 -5.96 -4.85 7.17
CA TYR A 157 -4.97 -4.74 6.12
C TYR A 157 -3.77 -5.64 6.44
N SER A 158 -3.40 -6.48 5.48
CA SER A 158 -2.18 -7.28 5.51
C SER A 158 -1.48 -7.10 4.17
N SER A 159 -0.17 -6.81 4.19
CA SER A 159 0.64 -6.71 2.98
C SER A 159 1.85 -7.63 3.05
N ILE A 160 2.19 -8.21 1.90
CA ILE A 160 3.41 -8.98 1.68
C ILE A 160 4.19 -8.31 0.55
N VAL A 161 5.45 -8.01 0.80
CA VAL A 161 6.42 -7.53 -0.19
C VAL A 161 7.48 -8.63 -0.38
N SER A 162 7.76 -9.01 -1.62
CA SER A 162 8.88 -9.90 -1.95
C SER A 162 9.74 -9.29 -3.06
N LEU A 163 11.05 -9.56 -3.01
CA LEU A 163 12.04 -9.05 -3.96
C LEU A 163 12.72 -10.23 -4.64
N HIS A 164 12.80 -10.17 -5.96
CA HIS A 164 13.40 -11.24 -6.77
C HIS A 164 14.48 -10.66 -7.70
N PRO A 165 15.60 -11.37 -7.89
CA PRO A 165 16.63 -10.93 -8.83
C PRO A 165 16.11 -11.01 -10.27
N GLU A 166 16.44 -10.00 -11.08
CA GLU A 166 16.20 -10.01 -12.52
C GLU A 166 17.35 -9.31 -13.26
N ILE A 167 17.35 -9.38 -14.59
CA ILE A 167 18.31 -8.67 -15.44
C ILE A 167 17.55 -7.63 -16.28
N ILE A 168 17.92 -6.36 -16.12
CA ILE A 168 17.33 -5.24 -16.87
C ILE A 168 18.45 -4.56 -17.67
N ASP A 169 18.32 -4.55 -18.99
CA ASP A 169 19.32 -4.00 -19.92
C ASP A 169 20.75 -4.52 -19.66
N GLY A 170 20.87 -5.82 -19.41
CA GLY A 170 22.15 -6.50 -19.17
C GLY A 170 22.77 -6.21 -17.80
N ARG A 171 22.04 -5.58 -16.87
CA ARG A 171 22.51 -5.27 -15.52
C ARG A 171 21.62 -5.92 -14.45
N PRO A 172 22.16 -6.22 -13.26
CA PRO A 172 21.35 -6.68 -12.13
C PRO A 172 20.24 -5.66 -11.79
N GLY A 173 19.00 -6.15 -11.73
CA GLY A 173 17.82 -5.42 -11.31
C GLY A 173 17.03 -6.23 -10.26
N THR A 174 15.92 -5.65 -9.82
CA THR A 174 15.04 -6.26 -8.82
C THR A 174 13.59 -6.15 -9.25
N LEU A 175 12.93 -7.31 -9.29
CA LEU A 175 11.49 -7.44 -9.41
C LEU A 175 10.88 -7.36 -8.02
N VAL A 176 10.17 -6.27 -7.72
CA VAL A 176 9.43 -6.10 -6.47
C VAL A 176 7.96 -6.43 -6.69
N ILE A 177 7.41 -7.29 -5.84
CA ILE A 177 5.98 -7.60 -5.81
C ILE A 177 5.43 -7.22 -4.44
N GLU A 178 4.41 -6.37 -4.40
CA GLU A 178 3.65 -6.06 -3.18
C GLU A 178 2.20 -6.47 -3.38
N SER A 179 1.69 -7.34 -2.51
CA SER A 179 0.28 -7.74 -2.50
C SER A 179 -0.36 -7.44 -1.17
N PHE A 180 -1.68 -7.21 -1.20
CA PHE A 180 -2.44 -6.93 0.00
C PHE A 180 -3.78 -7.64 0.03
N VAL A 181 -4.33 -7.74 1.23
CA VAL A 181 -5.75 -7.98 1.50
C VAL A 181 -6.22 -6.99 2.57
N VAL A 182 -7.46 -6.51 2.45
CA VAL A 182 -8.06 -5.53 3.37
C VAL A 182 -9.58 -5.70 3.41
N ASP A 183 -10.20 -5.33 4.53
CA ASP A 183 -11.66 -5.26 4.60
C ASP A 183 -12.20 -4.11 3.75
N ILE A 184 -13.35 -4.34 3.11
CA ILE A 184 -14.10 -3.31 2.40
C ILE A 184 -14.89 -2.50 3.44
N PRO A 185 -14.62 -1.20 3.61
CA PRO A 185 -15.35 -0.37 4.56
C PRO A 185 -16.83 -0.26 4.20
N GLU A 186 -17.70 -0.13 5.21
CA GLU A 186 -19.12 0.09 4.98
C GLU A 186 -19.36 1.33 4.10
N GLY A 187 -20.21 1.18 3.09
CA GLY A 187 -20.51 2.22 2.11
C GLY A 187 -19.50 2.34 0.96
N ASN A 188 -18.47 1.49 0.91
CA ASN A 188 -17.54 1.43 -0.22
C ASN A 188 -17.71 0.14 -1.03
N THR A 189 -17.38 0.24 -2.32
CA THR A 189 -17.26 -0.93 -3.18
C THR A 189 -15.87 -1.55 -3.06
N LYS A 190 -15.75 -2.79 -3.54
CA LYS A 190 -14.47 -3.48 -3.71
C LYS A 190 -13.48 -2.67 -4.55
N ASP A 191 -13.94 -2.13 -5.68
CA ASP A 191 -13.07 -1.46 -6.65
C ASP A 191 -12.56 -0.13 -6.11
N GLU A 192 -13.40 0.65 -5.41
CA GLU A 192 -12.98 1.88 -4.73
C GLU A 192 -11.90 1.61 -3.67
N THR A 193 -12.09 0.56 -2.87
CA THR A 193 -11.16 0.19 -1.80
C THR A 193 -9.83 -0.29 -2.38
N CYS A 194 -9.87 -1.18 -3.39
CA CYS A 194 -8.68 -1.62 -4.10
C CYS A 194 -7.96 -0.45 -4.76
N TYR A 195 -8.67 0.42 -5.49
CA TYR A 195 -8.09 1.56 -6.17
C TYR A 195 -7.34 2.48 -5.20
N PHE A 196 -7.95 2.79 -4.05
CA PHE A 196 -7.32 3.62 -3.02
C PHE A 196 -6.03 3.00 -2.49
N VAL A 197 -6.05 1.72 -2.13
CA VAL A 197 -4.88 1.02 -1.59
C VAL A 197 -3.80 0.86 -2.65
N GLU A 198 -4.17 0.48 -3.88
CA GLU A 198 -3.26 0.39 -5.00
C GLU A 198 -2.57 1.72 -5.29
N ALA A 199 -3.27 2.85 -5.19
CA ALA A 199 -2.68 4.16 -5.39
C ALA A 199 -1.58 4.44 -4.35
N LEU A 200 -1.82 4.12 -3.08
CA LEU A 200 -0.80 4.25 -2.02
C LEU A 200 0.42 3.35 -2.28
N ILE A 201 0.19 2.09 -2.65
CA ILE A 201 1.28 1.15 -2.96
C ILE A 201 2.05 1.60 -4.20
N LYS A 202 1.36 2.06 -5.26
CA LYS A 202 1.99 2.61 -6.48
C LYS A 202 2.90 3.79 -6.15
N CYS A 203 2.49 4.68 -5.25
CA CYS A 203 3.35 5.77 -4.76
C CYS A 203 4.58 5.26 -4.01
N ASN A 204 4.40 4.29 -3.11
CA ASN A 204 5.50 3.68 -2.35
C ASN A 204 6.52 3.00 -3.29
N LEU A 205 6.05 2.15 -4.22
CA LEU A 205 6.91 1.42 -5.15
C LEU A 205 7.61 2.36 -6.14
N LYS A 206 6.95 3.45 -6.55
CA LYS A 206 7.60 4.51 -7.34
C LYS A 206 8.74 5.16 -6.57
N SER A 207 8.49 5.60 -5.34
CA SER A 207 9.52 6.23 -4.51
C SER A 207 10.64 5.26 -4.14
N LEU A 208 10.34 3.97 -3.93
CA LEU A 208 11.36 2.93 -3.72
C LEU A 208 12.28 2.79 -4.92
N ALA A 209 11.71 2.78 -6.14
CA ALA A 209 12.49 2.73 -7.36
C ALA A 209 13.36 3.99 -7.51
N ASP A 210 12.78 5.17 -7.34
CA ASP A 210 13.48 6.45 -7.49
C ASP A 210 14.67 6.55 -6.50
N VAL A 211 14.48 6.16 -5.23
CA VAL A 211 15.55 6.15 -4.22
C VAL A 211 16.60 5.07 -4.49
N SER A 212 16.17 3.85 -4.83
CA SER A 212 17.11 2.74 -5.07
C SER A 212 17.96 3.00 -6.30
N GLU A 213 17.36 3.43 -7.41
CA GLU A 213 18.12 3.71 -8.64
C GLU A 213 19.07 4.89 -8.47
N GLY A 214 18.68 5.92 -7.70
CA GLY A 214 19.57 7.04 -7.35
C GLY A 214 20.82 6.59 -6.58
N LEU A 215 20.67 5.72 -5.58
CA LEU A 215 21.79 5.15 -4.82
C LEU A 215 22.71 4.30 -5.72
N ALA A 216 22.15 3.53 -6.65
CA ALA A 216 22.93 2.69 -7.57
C ALA A 216 23.78 3.50 -8.56
N VAL A 217 23.37 4.74 -8.86
CA VAL A 217 24.16 5.67 -9.68
C VAL A 217 25.31 6.27 -8.86
N GLN A 218 25.06 6.62 -7.59
CA GLN A 218 26.05 7.24 -6.70
C GLN A 218 27.22 6.29 -6.38
N ASP A 219 26.94 5.01 -6.09
CA ASP A 219 27.97 3.98 -5.84
C ASP A 219 28.95 3.79 -7.01
N ARG A 220 28.59 4.24 -8.22
CA ARG A 220 29.47 4.19 -9.41
C ARG A 220 30.35 5.42 -9.58
N THR A 221 30.00 6.52 -8.91
CA THR A 221 30.67 7.82 -9.05
C THR A 221 31.61 8.15 -7.90
N GLU A 222 31.61 7.37 -6.81
CA GLU A 222 32.64 7.51 -5.78
C GLU A 222 34.01 7.06 -6.33
N PRO A 223 35.06 7.89 -6.23
CA PRO A 223 36.41 7.46 -6.58
C PRO A 223 36.82 6.32 -5.65
N ILE A 224 37.36 5.24 -6.23
CA ILE A 224 38.10 4.23 -5.46
C ILE A 224 39.34 4.95 -4.91
N ASP A 225 39.23 5.52 -3.71
CA ASP A 225 40.37 6.15 -3.05
C ASP A 225 41.28 5.04 -2.49
N ARG A 226 42.27 4.72 -3.30
CA ARG A 226 43.65 4.29 -3.00
C ARG A 226 43.89 3.68 -1.60
N MET A 227 44.08 2.35 -1.58
CA MET A 227 45.08 1.73 -0.70
C MET A 227 46.48 1.92 -1.29
#